data_AF-A0A8T4B3D7-F1
#
_entry.id   AF-A0A8T4B3D7-F1
#
_cell.length_a   1.000
_cell.length_b   1.000
_cell.length_c   1.000
_cell.angle_alpha   90.00
_cell.angle_beta   90.00
_cell.angle_gamma   90.00
#
_symmetry.space_group_name_H-M   'P 1'
#
loop_
_entity.id
_entity.type
_entity.pdbx_description
1 polymer ?
#
loop_
_entity_poly.entity_id
_entity_poly.type
_entity_poly.pdbx_seq_one_letter_code
_entity_poly.pdbx_strand_id
1 'polypeptide(L)'
;MNLLAAIGFFFLGVLLGTFLPRFPFLMLSRTRGFNTKFPPHPEPIPLSPHLTQRVLHMRMFYWMSFVVVVLPLGLGLASVRWGNAAFGFGLLTSSSWLVFNRLQYFVGGMVPPWTRDMANQLQIIANEAEVSGGCCNWASPYWGVTGIYCVNCKAKLSNMPRPDLGRKRRERRPLGLLYLLFTDGHSILAFFENIPPSEEE
;
A
#
# COMPACT_ATOMS: atom_id res chain seq x y z
N MET A 1 -31.66 20.62 -12.17
CA MET A 1 -30.42 19.97 -12.65
C MET A 1 -30.82 18.74 -13.45
N ASN A 2 -30.30 18.54 -14.66
CA ASN A 2 -30.62 17.34 -15.44
C ASN A 2 -30.00 16.10 -14.75
N LEU A 3 -30.68 14.95 -14.78
CA LEU A 3 -30.23 13.71 -14.15
C LEU A 3 -28.81 13.33 -14.58
N LEU A 4 -28.51 13.46 -15.88
CA LEU A 4 -27.19 13.15 -16.43
C LEU A 4 -26.08 14.04 -15.85
N ALA A 5 -26.38 15.33 -15.61
CA ALA A 5 -25.45 16.25 -14.96
C ALA A 5 -25.26 15.87 -13.48
N ALA A 6 -26.32 15.50 -12.77
CA ALA A 6 -26.23 15.04 -11.38
C ALA A 6 -25.35 13.79 -11.25
N ILE A 7 -25.53 12.82 -12.14
CA ILE A 7 -24.70 11.61 -12.22
C ILE A 7 -23.24 11.98 -12.47
N GLY A 8 -22.96 12.87 -13.44
CA GLY A 8 -21.62 13.33 -13.74
C GLY A 8 -20.93 13.99 -12.53
N PHE A 9 -21.63 14.88 -11.83
CA PHE A 9 -21.11 15.51 -10.63
C PHE A 9 -20.88 14.53 -9.48
N PHE A 10 -21.76 13.55 -9.28
CA PHE A 10 -21.57 12.50 -8.30
C PHE A 10 -20.29 11.70 -8.55
N PHE A 11 -20.09 11.21 -9.78
CA PHE A 11 -18.88 10.46 -10.12
C PHE A 11 -17.61 11.31 -10.03
N LEU A 12 -17.67 12.59 -10.39
CA LEU A 12 -16.55 13.50 -10.18
C LEU A 12 -16.19 13.62 -8.68
N GLY A 13 -17.20 13.72 -7.81
CA GLY A 13 -17.01 13.71 -6.36
C GLY A 13 -16.39 12.39 -5.88
N VAL A 14 -16.88 11.25 -6.36
CA VAL A 14 -16.33 9.91 -6.03
C VAL A 14 -14.87 9.79 -6.45
N LEU A 15 -14.52 10.24 -7.65
CA LEU A 15 -13.15 10.21 -8.14
C LEU A 15 -12.24 11.05 -7.24
N LEU A 16 -12.61 12.30 -6.96
CA LEU A 16 -11.79 13.16 -6.11
C LEU A 16 -11.66 12.61 -4.69
N GLY A 17 -12.75 12.16 -4.06
CA GLY A 17 -12.71 11.59 -2.71
C GLY A 17 -11.92 10.26 -2.62
N THR A 18 -11.81 9.54 -3.73
CA THR A 18 -10.99 8.33 -3.83
C THR A 18 -9.50 8.65 -4.04
N PHE A 19 -9.18 9.59 -4.93
CA PHE A 19 -7.80 9.88 -5.34
C PHE A 19 -7.06 10.79 -4.35
N LEU A 20 -7.72 11.83 -3.82
CA LEU A 20 -7.05 12.83 -2.97
C LEU A 20 -6.38 12.20 -1.73
N PRO A 21 -7.09 11.40 -0.91
CA PRO A 21 -6.49 10.83 0.29
C PRO A 21 -5.34 9.87 0.00
N ARG A 22 -5.33 9.26 -1.18
CA ARG A 22 -4.30 8.33 -1.64
C ARG A 22 -3.13 9.03 -2.33
N PHE A 23 -3.20 10.35 -2.56
CA PHE A 23 -2.16 11.11 -3.25
C PHE A 23 -0.74 10.94 -2.64
N PRO A 24 -0.55 11.01 -1.30
CA PRO A 24 0.79 10.84 -0.73
C PRO A 24 1.42 9.51 -1.11
N PHE A 25 0.63 8.44 -1.04
CA PHE A 25 1.06 7.10 -1.43
C PHE A 25 1.26 6.95 -2.94
N LEU A 26 0.34 7.44 -3.77
CA LEU A 26 0.38 7.21 -5.22
C LEU A 26 1.46 8.03 -5.94
N MET A 27 1.74 9.25 -5.48
CA MET A 27 2.65 10.17 -6.18
C MET A 27 3.98 10.38 -5.47
N LEU A 28 3.97 10.73 -4.17
CA LEU A 28 5.22 11.07 -3.46
C LEU A 28 6.18 9.89 -3.41
N SER A 29 5.64 8.68 -3.20
CA SER A 29 6.43 7.45 -3.18
C SER A 29 7.11 7.10 -4.51
N ARG A 30 6.70 7.73 -5.62
CA ARG A 30 7.15 7.37 -6.97
C ARG A 30 8.04 8.42 -7.62
N THR A 31 8.40 9.45 -6.86
CA THR A 31 9.37 10.46 -7.29
C THR A 31 10.76 9.83 -7.44
N ARG A 32 11.59 10.41 -8.32
CA ARG A 32 12.95 9.88 -8.60
C ARG A 32 13.81 9.89 -7.33
N GLY A 33 13.71 10.93 -6.51
CA GLY A 33 14.49 11.07 -5.27
C GLY A 33 14.19 9.97 -4.25
N PHE A 34 12.99 9.40 -4.29
CA PHE A 34 12.58 8.37 -3.34
C PHE A 34 13.05 6.97 -3.74
N ASN A 35 13.41 6.71 -5.00
CA ASN A 35 13.75 5.36 -5.51
C ASN A 35 15.24 5.18 -5.88
N THR A 36 16.13 6.08 -5.45
CA THR A 36 17.55 6.07 -5.85
C THR A 36 18.33 4.82 -5.39
N LYS A 37 17.95 4.25 -4.24
CA LYS A 37 18.65 3.11 -3.62
C LYS A 37 17.99 1.75 -3.90
N PHE A 38 16.88 1.72 -4.63
CA PHE A 38 16.11 0.50 -4.86
C PHE A 38 16.29 0.00 -6.30
N PRO A 39 16.49 -1.32 -6.49
CA PRO A 39 16.49 -1.90 -7.82
C PRO A 39 15.11 -1.77 -8.47
N PRO A 40 15.03 -1.71 -9.82
CA PRO A 40 13.78 -1.59 -10.54
C PRO A 40 12.84 -2.76 -10.23
N HIS A 41 11.54 -2.51 -10.22
CA HIS A 41 10.55 -3.58 -10.08
C HIS A 41 10.58 -4.48 -11.33
N PRO A 42 10.61 -5.83 -11.21
CA PRO A 42 10.27 -6.65 -10.04
C PRO A 42 11.44 -7.18 -9.20
N GLU A 43 12.67 -6.75 -9.46
CA GLU A 43 13.89 -7.33 -8.87
C GLU A 43 13.85 -7.43 -7.32
N PRO A 44 14.49 -8.47 -6.74
CA PRO A 44 14.57 -8.65 -5.30
C PRO A 44 15.40 -7.53 -4.66
N ILE A 45 15.09 -7.16 -3.42
CA ILE A 45 15.72 -6.03 -2.74
C ILE A 45 16.60 -6.55 -1.61
N PRO A 46 17.87 -6.12 -1.51
CA PRO A 46 18.71 -6.53 -0.38
C PRO A 46 18.11 -6.02 0.93
N LEU A 47 18.12 -6.86 1.96
CA LEU A 47 17.77 -6.40 3.31
C LEU A 47 18.84 -5.41 3.76
N SER A 48 18.40 -4.18 4.02
CA SER A 48 19.25 -3.08 4.42
C SER A 48 18.46 -2.12 5.30
N PRO A 49 19.12 -1.27 6.11
CA PRO A 49 18.43 -0.25 6.90
C PRO A 49 17.55 0.68 6.06
N HIS A 50 17.90 0.88 4.78
CA HIS A 50 17.10 1.67 3.85
C HIS A 50 15.77 0.99 3.47
N LEU A 51 15.74 -0.34 3.42
CA LEU A 51 14.51 -1.09 3.19
C LEU A 51 13.55 -0.96 4.39
N THR A 52 14.05 -1.14 5.61
CA THR A 52 13.25 -0.97 6.83
C THR A 52 12.72 0.45 6.96
N GLN A 53 13.56 1.46 6.71
CA GLN A 53 13.13 2.86 6.65
C GLN A 53 12.03 3.06 5.60
N ARG A 54 12.13 2.41 4.44
CA ARG A 54 11.13 2.50 3.37
C ARG A 54 9.78 1.89 3.76
N VAL A 55 9.78 0.74 4.43
CA VAL A 55 8.53 0.13 4.95
C VAL A 55 7.84 1.09 5.92
N LEU A 56 8.60 1.71 6.83
CA LEU A 56 8.05 2.68 7.79
C LEU A 56 7.52 3.95 7.11
N HIS A 57 8.20 4.47 6.08
CA HIS A 57 7.70 5.60 5.29
C HIS A 57 6.42 5.25 4.53
N MET A 58 6.34 4.06 3.91
CA MET A 58 5.12 3.60 3.25
C MET A 58 3.97 3.51 4.25
N ARG A 59 4.22 2.95 5.45
CA ARG A 59 3.26 2.93 6.55
C ARG A 59 2.80 4.33 6.92
N MET A 60 3.73 5.28 7.08
CA MET A 60 3.37 6.67 7.37
C MET A 60 2.47 7.25 6.28
N PHE A 61 2.81 7.07 5.00
CA PHE A 61 1.99 7.54 3.86
C PHE A 61 0.60 6.93 3.83
N TYR A 62 0.50 5.65 4.17
CA TYR A 62 -0.77 4.97 4.33
C TYR A 62 -1.61 5.69 5.40
N TRP A 63 -1.11 5.87 6.62
CA TRP A 63 -1.88 6.51 7.70
C TRP A 63 -2.11 8.02 7.50
N MET A 64 -1.25 8.73 6.78
CA MET A 64 -1.48 10.14 6.43
C MET A 64 -2.73 10.34 5.56
N SER A 65 -3.24 9.29 4.90
CA SER A 65 -4.53 9.37 4.19
C SER A 65 -5.68 9.81 5.10
N PHE A 66 -5.65 9.49 6.40
CA PHE A 66 -6.64 9.97 7.37
C PHE A 66 -6.58 11.47 7.62
N VAL A 67 -5.40 12.07 7.50
CA VAL A 67 -5.27 13.53 7.60
C VAL A 67 -5.80 14.17 6.32
N VAL A 68 -5.43 13.62 5.17
CA VAL A 68 -5.81 14.18 3.86
C VAL A 68 -7.32 14.01 3.60
N VAL A 69 -7.95 12.94 4.08
CA VAL A 69 -9.40 12.67 3.87
C VAL A 69 -10.31 13.66 4.60
N VAL A 70 -9.81 14.39 5.61
CA VAL A 70 -10.57 15.47 6.26
C VAL A 70 -10.97 16.55 5.24
N LEU A 71 -10.11 16.84 4.27
CA LEU A 71 -10.38 17.85 3.24
C LEU A 71 -11.56 17.49 2.34
N PRO A 72 -11.60 16.33 1.64
CA PRO A 72 -12.75 15.95 0.83
C PRO A 72 -14.01 15.70 1.66
N LEU A 73 -13.91 15.27 2.92
CA LEU A 73 -15.08 15.20 3.82
C LEU A 73 -15.65 16.59 4.13
N GLY A 74 -14.80 17.55 4.51
CA GLY A 74 -15.20 18.92 4.80
C GLY A 74 -15.78 19.62 3.56
N LEU A 75 -15.13 19.47 2.41
CA LEU A 75 -15.63 19.97 1.13
C LEU A 75 -16.93 19.28 0.72
N GLY A 76 -17.07 17.98 0.99
CA GLY A 76 -18.30 17.22 0.76
C GLY A 76 -19.47 17.79 1.55
N LEU A 77 -19.30 17.99 2.87
CA LEU A 77 -20.30 18.61 3.74
C LEU A 77 -20.67 20.02 3.27
N ALA A 78 -19.66 20.85 2.96
CA ALA A 78 -19.88 22.20 2.49
C ALA A 78 -20.64 22.23 1.15
N SER A 79 -20.30 21.31 0.23
CA SER A 79 -20.96 21.22 -1.07
C SER A 79 -22.40 20.74 -0.96
N VAL A 80 -22.72 19.83 -0.03
CA VAL A 80 -24.12 19.45 0.25
C VAL A 80 -24.92 20.64 0.79
N ARG A 81 -24.31 21.45 1.66
CA ARG A 81 -25.03 22.53 2.35
C ARG A 81 -25.21 23.80 1.52
N TRP A 82 -24.23 24.16 0.70
CA TRP A 82 -24.17 25.44 -0.03
C TRP A 82 -23.91 25.30 -1.54
N GLY A 83 -23.58 24.11 -2.02
CA GLY A 83 -23.12 23.88 -3.40
C GLY A 83 -23.95 22.85 -4.14
N ASN A 84 -23.26 21.93 -4.81
CA ASN A 84 -23.89 20.85 -5.56
C ASN A 84 -24.00 19.60 -4.69
N ALA A 85 -25.23 19.29 -4.28
CA ALA A 85 -25.51 18.13 -3.44
C ALA A 85 -24.99 16.82 -4.04
N ALA A 86 -25.15 16.59 -5.35
CA ALA A 86 -24.70 15.34 -5.98
C ALA A 86 -23.17 15.18 -5.90
N PHE A 87 -22.43 16.26 -6.16
CA PHE A 87 -20.97 16.27 -6.00
C PHE A 87 -20.55 16.05 -4.54
N GLY A 88 -21.18 16.76 -3.60
CA GLY A 88 -20.91 16.62 -2.18
C GLY A 88 -21.16 15.21 -1.65
N PHE A 89 -22.26 14.58 -2.06
CA PHE A 89 -22.54 13.17 -1.74
C PHE A 89 -21.46 12.23 -2.28
N GLY A 90 -21.01 12.41 -3.52
CA GLY A 90 -19.93 11.58 -4.09
C GLY A 90 -18.61 11.69 -3.32
N LEU A 91 -18.26 12.89 -2.85
CA LEU A 91 -17.09 13.08 -1.98
C LEU A 91 -17.27 12.39 -0.63
N LEU A 92 -18.43 12.55 0.01
CA LEU A 92 -18.71 11.96 1.32
C LEU A 92 -18.69 10.44 1.26
N THR A 93 -19.39 9.83 0.30
CA THR A 93 -19.47 8.36 0.20
C THR A 93 -18.09 7.74 0.00
N SER A 94 -17.32 8.22 -0.96
CA SER A 94 -15.99 7.69 -1.27
C SER A 94 -14.96 7.92 -0.15
N SER A 95 -14.99 9.09 0.48
CA SER A 95 -14.08 9.44 1.57
C SER A 95 -14.40 8.67 2.85
N SER A 96 -15.69 8.57 3.22
CA SER A 96 -16.13 7.76 4.35
C SER A 96 -15.82 6.28 4.13
N TRP A 97 -15.99 5.76 2.91
CA TRP A 97 -15.62 4.38 2.57
C TRP A 97 -14.13 4.11 2.83
N LEU A 98 -13.24 5.04 2.47
CA LEU A 98 -11.81 4.91 2.77
C LEU A 98 -11.55 4.87 4.29
N VAL A 99 -12.20 5.75 5.05
CA VAL A 99 -12.07 5.80 6.52
C VAL A 99 -12.52 4.47 7.13
N PHE A 100 -13.69 3.96 6.76
CA PHE A 100 -14.19 2.71 7.28
C PHE A 100 -13.30 1.51 6.96
N ASN A 101 -12.86 1.35 5.69
CA ASN A 101 -11.96 0.25 5.32
C ASN A 101 -10.67 0.24 6.14
N ARG A 102 -10.12 1.42 6.46
CA ARG A 102 -8.89 1.52 7.23
C ARG A 102 -9.12 1.32 8.73
N LEU A 103 -10.28 1.73 9.24
CA LEU A 103 -10.65 1.52 10.66
C LEU A 103 -11.03 0.07 10.96
N GLN A 104 -11.48 -0.70 9.98
CA GLN A 104 -11.76 -2.14 10.14
C GLN A 104 -10.58 -2.91 10.73
N TYR A 105 -9.33 -2.48 10.46
CA TYR A 105 -8.13 -3.04 11.07
C TYR A 105 -8.22 -3.14 12.61
N PHE A 106 -8.81 -2.14 13.28
CA PHE A 106 -8.95 -2.14 14.75
C PHE A 106 -9.99 -3.13 15.27
N VAL A 107 -10.84 -3.67 14.40
CA VAL A 107 -11.91 -4.63 14.72
C VAL A 107 -11.58 -6.03 14.15
N GLY A 108 -10.32 -6.28 13.80
CA GLY A 108 -9.88 -7.58 13.26
C GLY A 108 -10.08 -7.73 11.75
N GLY A 109 -10.24 -6.63 11.01
CA GLY A 109 -10.25 -6.63 9.56
C GLY A 109 -8.86 -6.85 8.94
N MET A 110 -8.75 -6.59 7.63
CA MET A 110 -7.51 -6.79 6.87
C MET A 110 -6.35 -5.95 7.44
N VAL A 111 -5.19 -6.60 7.61
CA VAL A 111 -3.97 -5.96 8.11
C VAL A 111 -3.41 -4.99 7.04
N PRO A 112 -2.98 -3.77 7.41
CA PRO A 112 -2.40 -2.85 6.44
C PRO A 112 -1.13 -3.44 5.81
N PRO A 113 -0.82 -3.08 4.56
CA PRO A 113 0.24 -3.75 3.78
C PRO A 113 1.65 -3.47 4.32
N TRP A 114 1.85 -2.38 5.07
CA TRP A 114 3.12 -2.07 5.75
C TRP A 114 2.87 -1.90 7.25
N THR A 115 3.43 -2.81 8.05
CA THR A 115 3.33 -2.79 9.52
C THR A 115 4.67 -2.49 10.17
N ARG A 116 4.64 -2.12 11.46
CA ARG A 116 5.87 -2.01 12.27
C ARG A 116 6.52 -3.38 12.47
N ASP A 117 5.71 -4.40 12.69
CA ASP A 117 6.18 -5.75 12.95
C ASP A 117 6.91 -6.33 11.74
N MET A 118 6.44 -6.03 10.53
CA MET A 118 7.15 -6.33 9.29
C MET A 118 8.55 -5.69 9.25
N ALA A 119 8.68 -4.42 9.62
CA ALA A 119 9.98 -3.77 9.68
C ALA A 119 10.89 -4.38 10.76
N ASN A 120 10.34 -4.73 11.92
CA ASN A 120 11.10 -5.41 12.98
C ASN A 120 11.58 -6.79 12.52
N GLN A 121 10.72 -7.60 11.89
CA GLN A 121 11.06 -8.92 11.36
C GLN A 121 12.16 -8.84 10.29
N LEU A 122 12.09 -7.85 9.39
CA LEU A 122 13.17 -7.61 8.43
C LEU A 122 14.50 -7.29 9.11
N GLN A 123 14.48 -6.51 10.19
CA GLN A 123 15.69 -6.19 10.94
C GLN A 123 16.23 -7.42 11.68
N ILE A 124 15.37 -8.25 12.26
CA ILE A 124 15.77 -9.50 12.93
C ILE A 124 16.47 -10.42 11.94
N ILE A 125 15.88 -10.65 10.76
CA ILE A 125 16.46 -11.51 9.72
C ILE A 125 17.79 -10.93 9.20
N ALA A 126 17.88 -9.60 9.07
CA ALA A 126 19.13 -8.95 8.69
C ALA A 126 20.23 -9.17 9.74
N ASN A 127 19.91 -9.00 11.03
CA ASN A 127 20.85 -9.21 12.13
C ASN A 127 21.28 -10.69 12.24
N GLU A 128 20.36 -11.64 12.07
CA GLU A 128 20.66 -13.07 12.06
C GLU A 128 21.61 -13.48 10.93
N ALA A 129 21.54 -12.79 9.78
CA ALA A 129 22.44 -13.01 8.67
C ALA A 129 23.87 -12.49 8.93
N GLU A 130 24.05 -11.53 9.83
CA GLU A 130 25.38 -11.01 10.20
C GLU A 130 26.10 -11.88 11.25
N VAL A 131 25.35 -12.65 12.04
CA VAL A 131 25.90 -13.54 13.08
C VAL A 131 26.38 -14.86 12.47
N SER A 132 27.49 -15.40 12.98
CA SER A 132 28.16 -16.64 12.53
C SER A 132 27.35 -17.94 12.69
N GLY A 133 26.07 -17.85 13.06
CA GLY A 133 25.09 -18.96 13.13
C GLY A 133 23.93 -18.85 12.14
N GLY A 134 24.01 -17.94 11.16
CA GLY A 134 22.99 -17.77 10.13
C GLY A 134 22.91 -18.93 9.13
N CYS A 135 22.11 -18.75 8.07
CA CYS A 135 21.84 -19.79 7.06
C CYS A 135 23.07 -20.33 6.30
N CYS A 136 24.16 -19.57 6.21
CA CYS A 136 25.44 -19.96 5.61
C CYS A 136 26.54 -18.97 6.00
N ASN A 137 27.82 -19.32 5.78
CA ASN A 137 28.99 -18.48 6.12
C ASN A 137 28.98 -17.07 5.54
N TRP A 138 28.31 -16.87 4.39
CA TRP A 138 28.12 -15.55 3.76
C TRP A 138 26.64 -15.35 3.46
N ALA A 139 25.84 -15.16 4.51
CA ALA A 139 24.41 -14.92 4.37
C ALA A 139 24.18 -13.55 3.75
N SER A 140 23.43 -13.52 2.64
CA SER A 140 23.05 -12.29 1.95
C SER A 140 21.55 -12.35 1.65
N PRO A 141 20.70 -11.85 2.57
CA PRO A 141 19.26 -11.95 2.46
C PRO A 141 18.68 -10.90 1.52
N TYR A 142 17.78 -11.34 0.63
CA TYR A 142 17.07 -10.50 -0.32
C TYR A 142 15.56 -10.77 -0.26
N TRP A 143 14.79 -9.69 -0.29
CA TRP A 143 13.33 -9.74 -0.30
C TRP A 143 12.79 -9.82 -1.72
N GLY A 144 12.35 -11.03 -2.09
CA GLY A 144 11.66 -11.34 -3.34
C GLY A 144 10.18 -10.94 -3.30
N VAL A 145 9.38 -11.46 -4.23
CA VAL A 145 7.92 -11.19 -4.26
C VAL A 145 7.18 -12.06 -3.25
N THR A 146 7.57 -13.33 -3.16
CA THR A 146 6.92 -14.41 -2.39
C THR A 146 7.51 -14.63 -1.00
N GLY A 147 8.65 -13.99 -0.67
CA GLY A 147 9.40 -14.30 0.54
C GLY A 147 10.81 -13.71 0.52
N ILE A 148 11.54 -13.99 1.59
CA ILE A 148 12.93 -13.58 1.78
C ILE A 148 13.82 -14.80 1.57
N TYR A 149 14.84 -14.65 0.74
CA TYR A 149 15.74 -15.72 0.34
C TYR A 149 17.19 -15.28 0.49
N CYS A 150 18.06 -16.19 0.90
CA CYS A 150 19.50 -15.97 0.83
C CYS A 150 19.99 -16.18 -0.61
N VAL A 151 20.74 -15.23 -1.17
CA VAL A 151 21.24 -15.34 -2.55
C VAL A 151 22.32 -16.42 -2.68
N ASN A 152 23.09 -16.65 -1.62
CA ASN A 152 24.25 -17.55 -1.62
C ASN A 152 23.83 -19.03 -1.48
N CYS A 153 23.08 -19.37 -0.43
CA CYS A 153 22.63 -20.76 -0.17
C CYS A 153 21.23 -21.08 -0.70
N LYS A 154 20.51 -20.11 -1.28
CA LYS A 154 19.12 -20.23 -1.77
C LYS A 154 18.09 -20.65 -0.71
N ALA A 155 18.48 -20.72 0.56
CA ALA A 155 17.56 -21.01 1.65
C ALA A 155 16.48 -19.92 1.76
N LYS A 156 15.24 -20.36 1.98
CA LYS A 156 14.11 -19.47 2.29
C LYS A 156 14.16 -19.12 3.77
N LEU A 157 14.31 -17.83 4.06
CA LEU A 157 14.43 -17.32 5.43
C LEU A 157 13.06 -16.94 6.01
N SER A 158 12.15 -16.45 5.15
CA SER A 158 10.80 -16.07 5.57
C SER A 158 9.80 -16.20 4.43
N ASN A 159 8.56 -16.52 4.77
CA ASN A 159 7.42 -16.57 3.87
C ASN A 159 6.76 -15.19 3.64
N MET A 160 7.31 -14.13 4.24
CA MET A 160 6.71 -12.79 4.16
C MET A 160 6.64 -12.26 2.71
N PRO A 161 5.43 -12.11 2.12
CA PRO A 161 5.29 -11.57 0.79
C PRO A 161 5.61 -10.08 0.81
N ARG A 162 6.18 -9.59 -0.29
CA ARG A 162 6.61 -8.20 -0.38
C ARG A 162 5.45 -7.30 -0.84
N PRO A 163 5.02 -6.32 -0.03
CA PRO A 163 4.04 -5.33 -0.45
C PRO A 163 4.62 -4.40 -1.53
N ASP A 164 3.78 -3.56 -2.17
CA ASP A 164 4.33 -2.53 -3.06
C ASP A 164 5.26 -1.61 -2.24
N LEU A 165 6.34 -1.11 -2.79
CA LEU A 165 7.22 -0.19 -2.06
C LEU A 165 7.27 1.18 -2.74
N GLY A 166 6.27 1.53 -3.55
CA GLY A 166 6.29 2.76 -4.34
C GLY A 166 7.37 2.75 -5.43
N ARG A 167 7.87 1.57 -5.80
CA ARG A 167 8.85 1.45 -6.88
C ARG A 167 8.18 1.70 -8.22
N LYS A 168 8.89 2.36 -9.13
CA LYS A 168 8.40 2.57 -10.49
C LYS A 168 8.32 1.23 -11.21
N ARG A 169 7.10 0.79 -11.53
CA ARG A 169 6.87 -0.38 -12.39
C ARG A 169 7.21 -0.02 -13.83
N ARG A 170 7.81 -0.97 -14.55
CA ARG A 170 8.11 -0.85 -15.99
C ARG A 170 6.87 -1.06 -16.86
N GLU A 171 5.82 -1.68 -16.30
CA GLU A 171 4.52 -1.86 -16.94
C GLU A 171 3.89 -0.52 -17.36
N ARG A 172 3.10 -0.55 -18.45
CA ARG A 172 2.54 0.63 -19.12
C ARG A 172 1.72 1.48 -18.13
N ARG A 173 2.18 2.71 -17.89
CA ARG A 173 1.46 3.79 -17.18
C ARG A 173 0.23 4.12 -18.04
N PRO A 174 -0.96 3.55 -17.77
CA PRO A 174 -1.72 3.83 -16.54
C PRO A 174 -2.10 2.61 -15.69
N LEU A 175 -1.88 1.39 -16.18
CA LEU A 175 -2.31 0.14 -15.53
C LEU A 175 -1.70 -0.01 -14.14
N GLY A 176 -0.43 0.36 -13.99
CA GLY A 176 0.25 0.31 -12.70
C GLY A 176 -0.34 1.26 -11.65
N LEU A 177 -0.97 2.38 -12.04
CA LEU A 177 -1.64 3.29 -11.11
C LEU A 177 -3.00 2.71 -10.67
N LEU A 178 -3.78 2.23 -11.63
CA LEU A 178 -5.07 1.59 -11.37
C LEU A 178 -4.90 0.37 -10.46
N TYR A 179 -3.91 -0.46 -10.74
CA TYR A 179 -3.57 -1.62 -9.92
C TYR A 179 -3.38 -1.23 -8.44
N LEU A 180 -2.69 -0.13 -8.15
CA LEU A 180 -2.51 0.32 -6.75
C LEU A 180 -3.77 0.91 -6.15
N LEU A 181 -4.58 1.59 -6.97
CA LEU A 181 -5.84 2.13 -6.49
C LEU A 181 -6.75 0.99 -6.00
N PHE A 182 -6.75 -0.14 -6.70
CA PHE A 182 -7.52 -1.32 -6.34
C PHE A 182 -6.89 -2.14 -5.21
N THR A 183 -5.56 -2.31 -5.21
CA THR A 183 -4.87 -3.15 -4.20
C THR A 183 -4.47 -2.39 -2.94
N ASP A 184 -4.52 -1.06 -2.93
CA ASP A 184 -4.06 -0.16 -1.87
C ASP A 184 -2.61 -0.47 -1.39
N GLY A 185 -1.81 -1.12 -2.25
CA GLY A 185 -0.43 -1.53 -1.98
C GLY A 185 -0.25 -2.94 -1.40
N HIS A 186 -1.33 -3.69 -1.17
CA HIS A 186 -1.25 -5.10 -0.78
C HIS A 186 -0.56 -5.93 -1.86
N SER A 187 0.19 -6.94 -1.42
CA SER A 187 0.69 -7.95 -2.34
C SER A 187 -0.48 -8.84 -2.78
N ILE A 188 -0.52 -9.22 -4.06
CA ILE A 188 -1.57 -10.12 -4.58
C ILE A 188 -1.54 -11.45 -3.81
N LEU A 189 -0.34 -11.90 -3.42
CA LEU A 189 -0.14 -13.14 -2.69
C LEU A 189 -0.78 -13.10 -1.29
N ALA A 190 -0.65 -11.96 -0.59
CA ALA A 190 -1.33 -11.78 0.70
C ALA A 190 -2.86 -11.78 0.54
N PHE A 191 -3.39 -11.40 -0.63
CA PHE A 191 -4.84 -11.49 -0.87
C PHE A 191 -5.31 -12.95 -0.92
N PHE A 192 -4.54 -13.84 -1.56
CA PHE A 192 -4.87 -15.26 -1.64
C PHE A 192 -4.69 -16.01 -0.32
N GLU A 193 -3.72 -15.62 0.50
CA GLU A 193 -3.46 -16.25 1.81
C GLU A 193 -4.56 -15.96 2.85
N ASN A 194 -5.31 -14.87 2.66
CA ASN A 194 -6.44 -14.50 3.53
C ASN A 194 -7.79 -15.07 3.06
N ILE A 195 -7.84 -15.79 1.94
CA ILE A 195 -9.03 -16.54 1.54
C ILE A 195 -8.99 -17.83 2.38
N PRO A 196 -9.95 -18.07 3.29
CA PRO A 196 -9.99 -19.35 3.99
C PRO A 196 -10.06 -20.45 2.92
N PRO A 197 -9.29 -21.54 3.06
CA PRO A 197 -9.46 -22.67 2.15
C PRO A 197 -10.95 -23.00 2.15
N SER A 198 -11.57 -23.03 0.97
CA SER A 198 -12.89 -23.60 0.85
C SER A 198 -12.78 -25.01 1.43
N GLU A 199 -13.56 -25.30 2.46
CA GLU A 199 -13.84 -26.67 2.86
C GLU A 199 -14.40 -27.35 1.61
N GLU A 200 -13.53 -27.99 0.83
CA GLU A 200 -13.94 -28.91 -0.22
C GLU A 200 -14.54 -30.13 0.50
N GLU A 201 -15.83 -30.37 0.22
CA GLU A 201 -16.61 -31.55 0.61
C GLU A 201 -15.98 -32.87 0.13
#